data_AF-A0A3E0DZ35-F1
#
_entry.id   AF-A0A3E0DZ35-F1
#
_cell.length_a   1.000
_cell.length_b   1.000
_cell.length_c   1.000
_cell.angle_alpha   90.00
_cell.angle_beta   90.00
_cell.angle_gamma   90.00
#
_symmetry.space_group_name_H-M   'P 1'
#
loop_
_entity.id
_entity.type
_entity.pdbx_description
1 polymer ?
#
loop_
_entity_poly.entity_id
_entity_poly.type
_entity_poly.pdbx_seq_one_letter_code
_entity_poly.pdbx_strand_id
1 'polypeptide(L)'
;MARIDQSKDYNFKHTLRIELIRGEELLFNVDFETVEEFENFLSHYTDDLNDHARNFISFYAIPERMVFIRIEAIKRIIFLWDVPAALEVPLVYRDNFDLASDLDGELLIPSAIFLLRGCKEPVVFDSLDPEDDFLNLTEESFENPHFLRGGFISMPDEDGEQNYIPVINIEYIEVDRCQIYPDQVWEEMQKIED
;
A
#
# COMPACT_ATOMS: atom_id res chain seq x y z
N MET A 1 27.14 12.70 19.40
CA MET A 1 25.96 12.79 20.28
C MET A 1 24.99 11.73 19.80
N ALA A 2 24.82 10.64 20.54
CA ALA A 2 23.78 9.67 20.24
C ALA A 2 22.43 10.32 20.57
N ARG A 3 21.55 10.43 19.57
CA ARG A 3 20.15 10.81 19.80
C ARG A 3 19.52 9.63 20.55
N ILE A 4 19.06 9.88 21.76
CA ILE A 4 18.20 8.96 22.47
C ILE A 4 16.84 9.10 21.78
N ASP A 5 16.50 8.11 20.98
CA ASP A 5 15.21 8.08 20.30
C ASP A 5 14.13 7.71 21.32
N GLN A 6 13.37 8.71 21.74
CA GLN A 6 12.24 8.54 22.66
C GLN A 6 10.93 8.31 21.86
N SER A 7 11.00 8.08 20.54
CA SER A 7 9.83 7.84 19.68
C SER A 7 9.05 6.58 20.05
N LYS A 8 9.71 5.54 20.59
CA LYS A 8 9.06 4.26 20.92
C LYS A 8 7.97 4.38 22.00
N ASP A 9 8.01 5.43 22.82
CA ASP A 9 7.03 5.66 23.89
C ASP A 9 5.84 6.56 23.47
N TYR A 10 5.84 7.06 22.23
CA TYR A 10 4.82 8.00 21.74
C TYR A 10 4.38 7.63 20.33
N ASN A 11 3.08 7.43 20.15
CA ASN A 11 2.40 7.23 18.87
C ASN A 11 2.60 8.44 17.94
N PHE A 12 3.75 8.56 17.29
CA PHE A 12 4.06 9.62 16.33
C PHE A 12 3.81 9.14 14.90
N LYS A 13 3.29 10.04 14.06
CA LYS A 13 3.18 9.85 12.61
C LYS A 13 4.32 10.57 11.88
N HIS A 14 4.76 9.97 10.78
CA HIS A 14 5.66 10.58 9.80
C HIS A 14 4.97 10.69 8.44
N THR A 15 5.30 11.72 7.68
CA THR A 15 4.92 11.79 6.26
C THR A 15 5.98 11.12 5.41
N LEU A 16 5.58 10.03 4.76
CA LEU A 16 6.33 9.41 3.67
C LEU A 16 5.90 10.04 2.35
N ARG A 17 6.85 10.61 1.60
CA ARG A 17 6.62 11.14 0.25
C ARG A 17 7.28 10.23 -0.78
N ILE A 18 6.51 9.79 -1.76
CA ILE A 18 6.99 9.01 -2.90
C ILE A 18 6.68 9.77 -4.18
N GLU A 19 7.71 10.14 -4.92
CA GLU A 19 7.54 10.73 -6.25
C GLU A 19 7.58 9.67 -7.32
N LEU A 20 6.62 9.70 -8.22
CA LEU A 20 6.59 8.83 -9.38
C LEU A 20 7.33 9.47 -10.55
N ILE A 21 7.85 8.63 -11.47
CA ILE A 21 8.52 9.09 -12.70
C ILE A 21 7.59 9.93 -13.57
N ARG A 22 6.29 9.63 -13.55
CA ARG A 22 5.24 10.36 -14.27
C ARG A 22 4.92 11.74 -13.69
N GLY A 23 5.37 12.04 -12.47
CA GLY A 23 5.33 13.38 -11.87
C GLY A 23 4.41 13.52 -10.66
N GLU A 24 3.57 12.53 -10.36
CA GLU A 24 2.72 12.50 -9.18
C GLU A 24 3.55 12.39 -7.89
N GLU A 25 3.04 13.03 -6.84
CA GLU A 25 3.60 12.98 -5.50
C GLU A 25 2.59 12.31 -4.57
N LEU A 26 2.91 11.09 -4.15
CA LEU A 26 2.10 10.34 -3.20
C LEU A 26 2.61 10.64 -1.79
N LEU A 27 1.69 10.95 -0.88
CA LEU A 27 1.95 11.33 0.50
C LEU A 27 1.17 10.38 1.42
N PHE A 28 1.90 9.69 2.29
CA PHE A 28 1.32 8.75 3.24
C PHE A 28 1.64 9.18 4.67
N ASN A 29 0.67 9.01 5.55
CA ASN A 29 0.93 9.02 6.98
C ASN A 29 1.34 7.59 7.37
N VAL A 30 2.50 7.42 7.98
CA VAL A 30 3.02 6.13 8.47
C VAL A 30 3.45 6.27 9.92
N ASP A 31 3.42 5.18 10.69
CA ASP A 31 3.93 5.19 12.06
C ASP A 31 5.46 5.01 12.08
N PHE A 32 6.03 5.13 13.28
CA PHE A 32 7.48 5.02 13.47
C PHE A 32 8.03 3.63 13.14
N GLU A 33 7.31 2.56 13.50
CA GLU A 33 7.74 1.18 13.23
C GLU A 33 7.82 0.93 11.73
N THR A 34 6.80 1.36 10.97
CA THR A 34 6.78 1.28 9.51
C THR A 34 7.95 2.05 8.90
N VAL A 35 8.29 3.24 9.42
CA VAL A 35 9.47 3.99 8.94
C VAL A 35 10.75 3.21 9.18
N GLU A 36 10.96 2.67 10.38
CA GLU A 36 12.14 1.88 10.75
C GLU A 36 12.26 0.64 9.84
N GLU A 37 11.18 -0.10 9.65
CA GLU A 37 11.11 -1.26 8.74
C GLU A 37 11.41 -0.88 7.30
N PHE A 38 10.86 0.24 6.82
CA PHE A 38 10.99 0.65 5.43
C PHE A 38 12.38 1.22 5.12
N GLU A 39 12.99 1.99 6.04
CA GLU A 39 14.39 2.40 5.93
C GLU A 39 15.34 1.20 5.96
N ASN A 40 15.08 0.23 6.86
CA ASN A 40 15.84 -1.02 6.91
C ASN A 40 15.72 -1.77 5.58
N PHE A 41 14.52 -1.96 5.05
CA PHE A 41 14.29 -2.55 3.73
C PHE A 41 15.15 -1.85 2.68
N LEU A 42 15.01 -0.54 2.50
CA LEU A 42 15.75 0.21 1.47
C LEU A 42 17.27 0.06 1.60
N SER A 43 17.81 0.06 2.83
CA SER A 43 19.25 -0.07 3.08
C SER A 43 19.83 -1.43 2.67
N HIS A 44 19.05 -2.52 2.75
CA HIS A 44 19.50 -3.85 2.32
C HIS A 44 19.57 -3.98 0.78
N TYR A 45 18.84 -3.14 0.05
CA TYR A 45 18.81 -3.15 -1.43
C TYR A 45 19.70 -2.08 -2.07
N THR A 46 20.32 -1.18 -1.29
CA THR A 46 21.24 -0.16 -1.83
C THR A 46 22.63 -0.69 -2.18
N ASP A 47 23.07 -1.79 -1.57
CA ASP A 47 24.47 -2.22 -1.63
C ASP A 47 24.73 -3.55 -2.37
N ASP A 48 23.70 -4.38 -2.59
CA ASP A 48 23.87 -5.67 -3.28
C ASP A 48 23.34 -5.64 -4.72
N LEU A 49 24.20 -6.07 -5.64
CA LEU A 49 23.87 -6.54 -7.00
C LEU A 49 22.98 -7.79 -6.92
N ASN A 50 21.81 -7.68 -6.30
CA ASN A 50 20.98 -8.81 -5.95
C ASN A 50 20.10 -9.21 -7.14
N ASP A 51 20.26 -10.45 -7.60
CA ASP A 51 19.45 -11.11 -8.63
C ASP A 51 17.97 -11.33 -8.18
N HIS A 52 17.62 -10.87 -6.97
CA HIS A 52 16.29 -10.93 -6.36
C HIS A 52 15.68 -9.54 -6.14
N ALA A 53 15.89 -8.61 -7.08
CA ALA A 53 15.24 -7.31 -7.05
C ALA A 53 13.71 -7.48 -7.01
N ARG A 54 13.07 -7.02 -5.92
CA ARG A 54 11.61 -6.96 -5.82
C ARG A 54 11.08 -6.04 -6.93
N ASN A 55 9.89 -6.34 -7.44
CA ASN A 55 9.23 -5.49 -8.44
C ASN A 55 8.40 -4.38 -7.79
N PHE A 56 7.95 -4.61 -6.56
CA PHE A 56 7.17 -3.67 -5.77
C PHE A 56 7.82 -3.45 -4.40
N ILE A 57 7.64 -2.24 -3.88
CA ILE A 57 7.69 -1.97 -2.44
C ILE A 57 6.29 -2.13 -1.85
N SER A 58 6.22 -2.51 -0.58
CA SER A 58 4.98 -2.58 0.18
C SER A 58 5.17 -2.03 1.59
N PHE A 59 4.14 -1.38 2.12
CA PHE A 59 4.14 -0.83 3.48
C PHE A 59 2.72 -0.50 3.95
N TYR A 60 2.54 -0.45 5.27
CA TYR A 60 1.29 -0.01 5.88
C TYR A 60 1.20 1.52 5.94
N ALA A 61 0.04 2.06 5.57
CA ALA A 61 -0.27 3.48 5.67
C ALA A 61 -1.51 3.70 6.54
N ILE A 62 -1.58 4.86 7.18
CA ILE A 62 -2.67 5.22 8.09
C ILE A 62 -3.85 5.81 7.31
N PRO A 63 -5.10 5.43 7.64
CA PRO A 63 -5.51 4.38 8.58
C PRO A 63 -5.64 3.01 7.91
N GLU A 64 -4.95 2.00 8.44
CA GLU A 64 -5.16 0.58 8.08
C GLU A 64 -5.19 0.31 6.57
N ARG A 65 -4.34 1.00 5.81
CA ARG A 65 -4.15 0.79 4.37
C ARG A 65 -2.90 -0.01 4.14
N MET A 66 -2.92 -0.81 3.09
CA MET A 66 -1.71 -1.42 2.55
C MET A 66 -1.42 -0.83 1.18
N VAL A 67 -0.19 -0.38 0.98
CA VAL A 67 0.26 0.29 -0.23
C VAL A 67 1.27 -0.59 -0.94
N PHE A 68 1.11 -0.76 -2.24
CA PHE A 68 2.09 -1.39 -3.12
C PHE A 68 2.48 -0.42 -4.22
N ILE A 69 3.78 -0.20 -4.42
CA ILE A 69 4.26 0.69 -5.48
C ILE A 69 5.33 -0.02 -6.27
N ARG A 70 5.19 -0.01 -7.59
CA ARG A 70 6.17 -0.62 -8.48
C ARG A 70 7.46 0.18 -8.44
N ILE A 71 8.58 -0.49 -8.16
CA ILE A 71 9.89 0.17 -8.02
C ILE A 71 10.27 0.94 -9.28
N GLU A 72 10.01 0.37 -10.46
CA GLU A 72 10.32 1.04 -11.74
C GLU A 72 9.48 2.30 -12.00
N ALA A 73 8.39 2.51 -11.26
CA ALA A 73 7.58 3.72 -11.33
C ALA A 73 8.06 4.82 -10.37
N ILE A 74 8.95 4.50 -9.42
CA ILE A 74 9.41 5.43 -8.38
C ILE A 74 10.61 6.23 -8.88
N LYS A 75 10.52 7.55 -8.76
CA LYS A 75 11.62 8.48 -8.99
C LYS A 75 12.45 8.69 -7.74
N ARG A 76 11.80 8.89 -6.58
CA ARG A 76 12.48 9.01 -5.27
C ARG A 76 11.51 8.79 -4.11
N ILE A 77 12.06 8.32 -2.99
CA ILE A 77 11.38 8.16 -1.70
C ILE A 77 12.01 9.16 -0.73
N ILE A 78 11.17 9.86 0.05
CA ILE A 78 11.59 10.89 0.99
C ILE A 78 10.82 10.70 2.29
N PHE A 79 11.54 10.43 3.37
CA PHE A 79 11.01 10.52 4.74
C PHE A 79 11.05 11.99 5.16
N LEU A 80 9.89 12.65 5.24
CA LEU A 80 9.83 14.05 5.60
C LEU A 80 10.14 14.22 7.09
N TRP A 81 10.93 15.25 7.38
CA TRP A 81 11.20 15.63 8.77
C TRP A 81 10.03 16.47 9.29
N ASP A 82 9.00 15.77 9.74
CA ASP A 82 7.86 16.40 10.40
C ASP A 82 8.16 16.64 11.88
N VAL A 83 7.63 17.74 12.43
CA VAL A 83 7.62 17.94 13.89
C VAL A 83 6.82 16.77 14.48
N PRO A 84 7.31 16.09 15.53
CA PRO A 84 6.61 14.95 16.12
C PRO A 84 5.15 15.31 16.42
N ALA A 85 4.25 14.77 15.61
CA ALA A 85 2.82 14.97 15.72
C ALA A 85 2.23 13.68 16.28
N ALA A 86 1.52 13.80 17.40
CA ALA A 86 0.78 12.67 17.93
C ALA A 86 -0.21 12.18 16.85
N LEU A 87 -0.37 10.87 16.76
CA LEU A 87 -1.44 10.24 16.00
C LEU A 87 -2.78 10.83 16.47
N GLU A 88 -3.45 11.52 15.56
CA GLU A 88 -4.77 12.08 15.79
C GLU A 88 -5.79 10.94 15.88
N VAL A 89 -6.76 11.05 16.78
CA VAL A 89 -7.90 10.14 16.87
C VAL A 89 -9.17 10.94 16.61
N PRO A 90 -9.95 10.64 15.56
CA PRO A 90 -9.76 9.52 14.62
C PRO A 90 -8.53 9.69 13.72
N LEU A 91 -7.96 8.56 13.28
CA LEU A 91 -6.87 8.53 12.32
C LEU A 91 -7.32 9.16 11.01
N VAL A 92 -6.49 10.04 10.45
CA VAL A 92 -6.85 10.84 9.26
C VAL A 92 -6.27 10.20 8.00
N TYR A 93 -7.17 9.82 7.10
CA TYR A 93 -6.83 9.37 5.75
C TYR A 93 -6.20 10.51 4.94
N ARG A 94 -5.17 10.17 4.15
CA ARG A 94 -4.50 11.11 3.26
C ARG A 94 -4.77 10.70 1.83
N ASP A 95 -5.67 11.45 1.21
CA ASP A 95 -6.08 11.22 -0.16
C ASP A 95 -5.03 11.73 -1.16
N ASN A 96 -4.53 10.84 -1.99
CA ASN A 96 -3.51 11.13 -3.00
C ASN A 96 -4.09 11.58 -4.34
N PHE A 97 -5.40 11.37 -4.55
CA PHE A 97 -6.05 11.51 -5.85
C PHE A 97 -7.36 12.30 -5.80
N ASP A 98 -7.69 12.90 -4.66
CA ASP A 98 -8.94 13.64 -4.43
C ASP A 98 -10.20 12.79 -4.72
N LEU A 99 -10.18 11.53 -4.28
CA LEU A 99 -11.23 10.51 -4.46
C LEU A 99 -12.18 10.39 -3.26
N ALA A 100 -11.70 10.67 -2.05
CA ALA A 100 -12.50 10.58 -0.84
C ALA A 100 -13.64 11.58 -0.89
N SER A 101 -14.82 11.16 -0.46
CA SER A 101 -16.02 11.99 -0.47
C SER A 101 -16.67 12.05 0.90
N ASP A 102 -17.26 13.20 1.22
CA ASP A 102 -18.08 13.36 2.42
C ASP A 102 -19.55 13.18 2.03
N LEU A 103 -20.16 12.08 2.46
CA LEU A 103 -21.59 11.83 2.29
C LEU A 103 -22.26 11.75 3.65
N ASP A 104 -23.28 12.58 3.88
CA ASP A 104 -24.03 12.65 5.15
C ASP A 104 -23.16 12.85 6.41
N GLY A 105 -21.96 13.44 6.25
CA GLY A 105 -21.01 13.68 7.33
C GLY A 105 -20.11 12.49 7.66
N GLU A 106 -20.17 11.43 6.85
CA GLU A 106 -19.27 10.28 6.90
C GLU A 106 -18.26 10.38 5.75
N LEU A 107 -16.97 10.24 6.10
CA LEU A 107 -15.89 10.22 5.13
C LEU A 107 -15.86 8.84 4.47
N LEU A 108 -16.17 8.80 3.18
CA LEU A 108 -16.10 7.61 2.34
C LEU A 108 -14.72 7.52 1.69
N ILE A 109 -13.99 6.47 2.01
CA ILE A 109 -12.66 6.17 1.48
C ILE A 109 -12.80 4.96 0.55
N PRO A 110 -12.27 5.00 -0.68
CA PRO A 110 -12.33 3.85 -1.56
C PRO A 110 -11.65 2.60 -0.98
N SER A 111 -12.29 1.45 -1.17
CA SER A 111 -11.76 0.16 -0.73
C SER A 111 -10.47 -0.22 -1.46
N ALA A 112 -10.36 0.08 -2.76
CA ALA A 112 -9.16 -0.13 -3.55
C ALA A 112 -8.92 0.98 -4.59
N ILE A 113 -7.67 1.39 -4.75
CA ILE A 113 -7.23 2.41 -5.69
C ILE A 113 -6.06 1.83 -6.49
N PHE A 114 -6.17 1.83 -7.82
CA PHE A 114 -5.14 1.37 -8.73
C PHE A 114 -4.68 2.51 -9.64
N LEU A 115 -3.38 2.73 -9.70
CA LEU A 115 -2.78 3.55 -10.74
C LEU A 115 -2.16 2.64 -11.78
N LEU A 116 -2.69 2.71 -13.00
CA LEU A 116 -2.23 1.89 -14.12
C LEU A 116 -1.28 2.67 -15.03
N ARG A 117 -0.31 1.96 -15.59
CA ARG A 117 0.64 2.46 -16.58
C ARG A 117 -0.09 3.07 -17.76
N GLY A 118 0.23 4.33 -18.05
CA GLY A 118 -0.35 5.08 -19.16
C GLY A 118 -1.76 5.61 -18.92
N CYS A 119 -2.38 5.30 -17.78
CA CYS A 119 -3.65 5.90 -17.35
C CYS A 119 -3.38 7.14 -16.50
N LYS A 120 -4.05 8.25 -16.82
CA LYS A 120 -3.92 9.48 -16.03
C LYS A 120 -4.65 9.38 -14.70
N GLU A 121 -5.87 8.86 -14.75
CA GLU A 121 -6.76 8.73 -13.61
C GLU A 121 -6.61 7.33 -12.99
N PRO A 122 -6.75 7.21 -11.66
CA PRO A 122 -6.78 5.92 -11.00
C PRO A 122 -8.09 5.18 -11.31
N VAL A 123 -8.02 3.85 -11.27
CA VAL A 123 -9.19 2.96 -11.25
C VAL A 123 -9.55 2.73 -9.78
N VAL A 124 -10.81 2.90 -9.43
CA VAL A 124 -11.29 2.98 -8.05
C VAL A 124 -12.40 1.96 -7.83
N PHE A 125 -12.39 1.33 -6.66
CA PHE A 125 -13.43 0.42 -6.19
C PHE A 125 -13.83 0.84 -4.77
N ASP A 126 -15.07 1.27 -4.59
CA ASP A 126 -15.49 1.95 -3.37
C ASP A 126 -16.02 0.99 -2.29
N SER A 127 -16.76 -0.05 -2.68
CA SER A 127 -17.51 -0.93 -1.76
C SER A 127 -17.22 -2.40 -2.02
N LEU A 128 -16.01 -2.84 -1.66
CA LEU A 128 -15.64 -4.26 -1.74
C LEU A 128 -16.07 -4.96 -0.46
N ASP A 129 -16.75 -6.10 -0.58
CA ASP A 129 -17.07 -6.93 0.57
C ASP A 129 -15.82 -7.68 1.04
N PRO A 130 -15.31 -7.44 2.26
CA PRO A 130 -14.15 -8.16 2.78
C PRO A 130 -14.40 -9.67 2.96
N GLU A 131 -15.63 -10.18 2.87
CA GLU A 131 -15.89 -11.63 2.91
C GLU A 131 -15.83 -12.28 1.52
N ASP A 132 -16.25 -11.56 0.47
CA ASP A 132 -16.43 -12.10 -0.87
C ASP A 132 -15.40 -11.56 -1.91
N ASP A 133 -14.87 -10.35 -1.71
CA ASP A 133 -14.08 -9.59 -2.70
C ASP A 133 -12.59 -9.50 -2.36
N PHE A 134 -12.08 -10.54 -1.71
CA PHE A 134 -10.69 -10.59 -1.28
C PHE A 134 -9.70 -10.60 -2.44
N LEU A 135 -8.71 -9.73 -2.38
CA LEU A 135 -7.69 -9.59 -3.42
C LEU A 135 -6.75 -10.81 -3.52
N ASN A 136 -6.75 -11.69 -2.51
CA ASN A 136 -5.81 -12.81 -2.39
C ASN A 136 -4.34 -12.39 -2.57
N LEU A 137 -4.03 -11.13 -2.23
CA LEU A 137 -2.67 -10.60 -2.27
C LEU A 137 -2.02 -10.77 -0.91
N THR A 138 -0.70 -10.92 -0.93
CA THR A 138 0.22 -10.85 0.20
C THR A 138 1.42 -10.02 -0.21
N GLU A 139 2.26 -9.62 0.74
CA GLU A 139 3.54 -8.98 0.42
C GLU A 139 4.40 -9.86 -0.51
N GLU A 140 4.35 -11.18 -0.34
CA GLU A 140 5.06 -12.17 -1.16
C GLU A 140 4.45 -12.36 -2.57
N SER A 141 3.18 -12.01 -2.76
CA SER A 141 2.49 -12.18 -4.06
C SER A 141 3.20 -11.39 -5.17
N PHE A 142 3.73 -10.21 -4.85
CA PHE A 142 4.49 -9.36 -5.77
C PHE A 142 5.97 -9.75 -5.93
N GLU A 143 6.42 -10.79 -5.23
CA GLU A 143 7.73 -11.41 -5.46
C GLU A 143 7.65 -12.56 -6.49
N ASN A 144 6.47 -13.13 -6.71
CA ASN A 144 6.29 -14.26 -7.61
C ASN A 144 6.45 -13.86 -9.09
N PRO A 145 7.48 -14.35 -9.82
CA PRO A 145 7.74 -13.97 -11.20
C PRO A 145 6.60 -14.32 -12.18
N HIS A 146 5.82 -15.36 -11.89
CA HIS A 146 4.68 -15.76 -12.72
C HIS A 146 3.51 -14.80 -12.55
N PHE A 147 3.20 -14.42 -11.31
CA PHE A 147 2.15 -13.44 -11.01
C PHE A 147 2.46 -12.09 -11.67
N LEU A 148 3.72 -11.66 -11.61
CA LEU A 148 4.17 -10.40 -12.21
C LEU A 148 4.12 -10.39 -13.75
N ARG A 149 4.37 -11.52 -14.41
CA ARG A 149 4.47 -11.60 -15.88
C ARG A 149 3.15 -11.88 -16.58
N GLY A 150 2.18 -12.50 -15.91
CA GLY A 150 0.92 -12.90 -16.54
C GLY A 150 -0.27 -13.01 -15.59
N GLY A 151 -0.12 -12.60 -14.33
CA GLY A 151 -1.20 -12.57 -13.35
C GLY A 151 -2.17 -11.41 -13.59
N PHE A 152 -3.37 -11.60 -13.07
CA PHE A 152 -4.42 -10.60 -13.03
C PHE A 152 -4.93 -10.46 -11.60
N ILE A 153 -5.32 -9.26 -11.23
CA ILE A 153 -6.12 -9.00 -10.05
C ILE A 153 -7.58 -8.91 -10.50
N SER A 154 -8.45 -9.67 -9.85
CA SER A 154 -9.89 -9.73 -10.16
C SER A 154 -10.63 -8.88 -9.14
N MET A 155 -11.44 -7.92 -9.59
CA MET A 155 -12.25 -7.05 -8.74
C MET A 155 -13.66 -6.89 -9.32
N PRO A 156 -14.74 -7.08 -8.55
CA PRO A 156 -16.06 -6.64 -9.01
C PRO A 156 -16.17 -5.12 -8.93
N ASP A 157 -16.92 -4.51 -9.83
CA ASP A 157 -17.36 -3.12 -9.68
C ASP A 157 -18.71 -3.02 -8.96
N GLU A 158 -19.20 -1.79 -8.79
CA GLU A 158 -20.45 -1.48 -8.09
C GLU A 158 -21.70 -2.12 -8.74
N ASP A 159 -21.65 -2.39 -10.05
CA ASP A 159 -22.73 -3.04 -10.80
C ASP A 159 -22.60 -4.58 -10.79
N GLY A 160 -21.55 -5.10 -10.14
CA GLY A 160 -21.23 -6.52 -10.06
C GLY A 160 -20.53 -7.08 -11.29
N GLU A 161 -20.05 -6.24 -12.21
CA GLU A 161 -19.26 -6.70 -13.35
C GLU A 161 -17.83 -7.03 -12.92
N GLN A 162 -17.32 -8.16 -13.42
CA GLN A 162 -15.99 -8.63 -13.05
C GLN A 162 -14.91 -7.94 -13.89
N ASN A 163 -14.07 -7.16 -13.22
CA ASN A 163 -12.90 -6.52 -13.79
C ASN A 163 -11.65 -7.39 -13.57
N TYR A 164 -10.78 -7.46 -14.58
CA TYR A 164 -9.50 -8.18 -14.52
C TYR A 164 -8.35 -7.22 -14.88
N ILE A 165 -7.54 -6.86 -13.89
CA ILE A 165 -6.45 -5.90 -14.03
C ILE A 165 -5.12 -6.66 -14.20
N PRO A 166 -4.42 -6.55 -15.34
CA PRO A 166 -3.12 -7.19 -15.52
C PRO A 166 -2.08 -6.60 -14.56
N VAL A 167 -1.42 -7.44 -13.77
CA VAL A 167 -0.44 -7.01 -12.74
C VAL A 167 0.71 -6.21 -13.37
N ILE A 168 1.14 -6.59 -14.57
CA ILE A 168 2.21 -5.92 -15.32
C ILE A 168 1.93 -4.43 -15.60
N ASN A 169 0.66 -4.03 -15.63
CA ASN A 169 0.24 -2.65 -15.89
C ASN A 169 0.09 -1.83 -14.61
N ILE A 170 0.21 -2.43 -13.43
CA ILE A 170 -0.01 -1.73 -12.17
C ILE A 170 1.27 -0.99 -11.77
N GLU A 171 1.17 0.32 -11.54
CA GLU A 171 2.24 1.16 -11.01
C GLU A 171 2.07 1.41 -9.52
N TYR A 172 0.82 1.49 -9.04
CA TYR A 172 0.49 1.65 -7.64
C TYR A 172 -0.85 0.97 -7.31
N ILE A 173 -0.93 0.44 -6.10
CA ILE A 173 -2.14 -0.08 -5.46
C ILE A 173 -2.18 0.48 -4.04
N GLU A 174 -3.33 0.98 -3.62
CA GLU A 174 -3.64 1.18 -2.21
C GLU A 174 -5.00 0.56 -1.92
N VAL A 175 -5.05 -0.28 -0.91
CA VAL A 175 -6.25 -1.02 -0.54
C VAL A 175 -6.43 -0.99 0.96
N ASP A 176 -7.68 -1.15 1.39
CA ASP A 176 -7.99 -1.41 2.78
C ASP A 176 -7.30 -2.71 3.21
N ARG A 177 -6.65 -2.71 4.37
CA ARG A 177 -5.96 -3.88 4.91
C ARG A 177 -6.90 -5.08 5.04
N CYS A 178 -8.18 -4.86 5.32
CA CYS A 178 -9.13 -5.96 5.42
C CYS A 178 -9.35 -6.71 4.09
N GLN A 179 -8.94 -6.14 2.95
CA GLN A 179 -9.05 -6.77 1.62
C GLN A 179 -7.84 -7.65 1.27
N ILE A 180 -6.82 -7.69 2.14
CA ILE A 180 -5.60 -8.47 2.00
C ILE A 180 -5.58 -9.54 3.09
N TYR A 181 -5.01 -10.71 2.82
CA TYR A 181 -4.91 -11.76 3.83
C TYR A 181 -4.20 -11.24 5.07
N PRO A 182 -4.84 -11.24 6.26
CA PRO A 182 -4.06 -11.24 7.47
C PRO A 182 -3.30 -12.56 7.46
N ASP A 183 -1.99 -12.51 7.71
CA ASP A 183 -1.05 -13.65 7.70
C ASP A 183 -1.55 -14.91 8.46
N GLN A 184 -2.59 -14.76 9.29
CA GLN A 184 -3.25 -15.79 10.09
C GLN A 184 -4.12 -16.79 9.29
N VAL A 185 -4.68 -16.43 8.13
CA VAL A 185 -5.60 -17.35 7.41
C VAL A 185 -4.83 -18.43 6.65
N TRP A 186 -3.58 -18.18 6.25
CA TRP A 186 -2.76 -19.18 5.55
C TRP A 186 -2.36 -20.35 6.47
N GLU A 187 -2.06 -20.08 7.75
CA GLU A 187 -1.81 -21.13 8.74
C GLU A 187 -3.05 -21.97 9.07
N GLU A 188 -4.26 -21.44 8.85
CA GLU A 188 -5.50 -22.18 9.02
C GLU A 188 -5.92 -22.93 7.75
N MET A 189 -5.70 -22.35 6.57
CA MET A 189 -5.95 -23.02 5.29
C MET A 189 -5.00 -24.21 5.06
N GLN A 190 -3.72 -24.11 5.47
CA GLN A 190 -2.79 -25.25 5.45
C GLN A 190 -3.21 -26.38 6.40
N LYS A 191 -3.96 -26.08 7.47
CA LYS A 191 -4.49 -27.11 8.39
C LYS A 191 -5.76 -27.80 7.89
N ILE A 192 -6.40 -27.27 6.86
CA ILE A 192 -7.61 -27.85 6.25
C ILE A 192 -7.24 -28.80 5.09
N GLU A 193 -6.04 -28.69 4.54
CA GLU A 193 -5.53 -29.56 3.47
C GLU A 193 -4.70 -30.78 3.95
N ASP A 194 -4.51 -30.95 5.27
CA ASP A 194 -3.93 -32.13 5.94
C ASP A 194 -5.01 -32.99 6.67
#